data_AF-A0A139C7B0-F1
#
_entry.id   AF-A0A139C7B0-F1
#
_cell.length_a   1.000
_cell.length_b   1.000
_cell.length_c   1.000
_cell.angle_alpha   90.00
_cell.angle_beta   90.00
_cell.angle_gamma   90.00
#
_symmetry.space_group_name_H-M   'P 1'
#
loop_
_entity.id
_entity.type
_entity.pdbx_description
1 polymer ?
#
loop_
_entity_poly.entity_id
_entity_poly.type
_entity_poly.pdbx_seq_one_letter_code
_entity_poly.pdbx_strand_id
1 'polypeptide(L)' 'MNLRGSYRALRDNSKSAMLACIEIYNKPSFQYRNETFIILLLNSWELLFKAILRLSEKYITFTHFI' A
#
# COMPACT_ATOMS: atom_id res chain seq x y z
N MET A 1 -9.35 18.76 1.92
CA MET A 1 -8.76 17.47 1.48
C MET A 1 -9.47 16.33 2.22
N ASN A 2 -10.15 15.42 1.52
CA ASN A 2 -10.97 14.39 2.15
C ASN A 2 -10.10 13.24 2.71
N LEU A 3 -9.83 13.29 4.03
CA LEU A 3 -8.93 12.37 4.75
C LEU A 3 -9.42 10.91 4.76
N ARG A 4 -10.74 10.67 4.66
CA ARG A 4 -11.31 9.31 4.61
C ARG A 4 -11.09 8.64 3.26
N GLY A 5 -11.09 9.42 2.18
CA GLY A 5 -10.75 8.94 0.83
C GLY A 5 -9.30 8.49 0.75
N SER A 6 -8.39 9.19 1.43
CA SER A 6 -6.95 8.94 1.41
C SER A 6 -6.55 7.58 2.04
N TYR A 7 -7.10 7.20 3.21
CA TYR A 7 -6.81 5.87 3.80
C TYR A 7 -7.29 4.72 2.90
N ARG A 8 -8.56 4.78 2.46
CA ARG A 8 -9.15 3.71 1.65
C ARG A 8 -8.41 3.58 0.32
N ALA A 9 -8.11 4.71 -0.33
CA ALA A 9 -7.32 4.71 -1.56
C ALA A 9 -5.92 4.10 -1.37
N LEU A 10 -5.17 4.46 -0.32
CA LEU A 10 -3.85 3.88 -0.06
C LEU A 10 -3.93 2.38 0.22
N ARG A 11 -4.90 1.94 1.01
CA ARG A 11 -5.13 0.52 1.32
C ARG A 11 -5.53 -0.27 0.07
N ASP A 12 -6.42 0.26 -0.74
CA ASP A 12 -6.92 -0.43 -1.92
C ASP A 12 -5.82 -0.46 -3.01
N ASN A 13 -5.01 0.60 -3.15
CA ASN A 13 -3.81 0.60 -4.00
C ASN A 13 -2.75 -0.41 -3.52
N SER A 14 -2.54 -0.53 -2.20
CA SER A 14 -1.65 -1.55 -1.62
C SER A 14 -2.09 -2.97 -2.02
N LYS A 15 -3.40 -3.27 -1.93
CA LYS A 15 -3.95 -4.56 -2.37
C LYS A 15 -3.72 -4.80 -3.86
N SER A 16 -4.02 -3.82 -4.71
CA SER A 16 -3.79 -3.93 -6.16
C SER A 16 -2.32 -4.15 -6.51
N ALA A 17 -1.40 -3.46 -5.84
CA ALA A 17 0.04 -3.65 -6.02
C ALA A 17 0.50 -5.06 -5.59
N MET A 18 -0.04 -5.60 -4.49
CA MET A 18 0.26 -6.96 -4.05
C MET A 18 -0.29 -8.01 -5.02
N LEU A 19 -1.49 -7.83 -5.56
CA LEU A 19 -2.05 -8.73 -6.58
C LEU A 19 -1.19 -8.72 -7.85
N ALA A 20 -0.81 -7.55 -8.35
CA ALA A 20 0.08 -7.42 -9.50
C ALA A 20 1.45 -8.07 -9.24
N CYS A 21 1.98 -7.94 -8.03
CA CYS A 21 3.21 -8.60 -7.60
C CYS A 21 3.10 -10.13 -7.76
N ILE A 22 2.02 -10.75 -7.25
CA ILE A 22 1.78 -12.19 -7.36
C ILE A 22 1.61 -12.62 -8.83
N GLU A 23 0.89 -11.84 -9.64
CA GLU A 23 0.72 -12.13 -11.06
C GLU A 23 2.05 -12.14 -11.82
N ILE A 24 2.92 -11.16 -11.57
CA ILE A 24 4.26 -11.08 -12.17
C ILE A 24 5.12 -12.28 -11.75
N TYR A 25 5.07 -12.65 -10.46
CA TYR A 25 5.82 -13.82 -9.96
C TYR A 25 5.42 -15.12 -10.67
N ASN A 26 4.12 -15.30 -10.90
CA ASN A 26 3.56 -16.50 -11.53
C ASN A 26 3.72 -16.53 -13.06
N LYS A 27 4.16 -15.43 -13.71
CA LYS A 27 4.37 -15.46 -15.16
C LYS A 27 5.57 -16.34 -15.53
N PRO A 28 5.42 -17.31 -16.45
CA PRO A 28 6.47 -18.27 -16.80
C PRO A 28 7.65 -17.61 -17.54
N SER A 29 7.40 -16.61 -18.38
CA SER A 29 8.42 -15.83 -19.06
C SER A 29 8.12 -14.33 -18.91
N PHE A 30 8.96 -13.66 -18.12
CA PHE A 30 8.91 -12.22 -17.91
C PHE A 30 10.35 -11.73 -17.67
N GLN A 31 10.90 -10.93 -18.58
CA GLN A 31 12.22 -10.35 -18.40
C GLN A 31 12.18 -9.36 -17.24
N TYR A 32 13.20 -9.34 -16.38
CA TYR A 32 13.22 -8.55 -15.13
C TYR A 32 12.12 -8.94 -14.11
N ARG A 33 11.71 -10.21 -14.07
CA ARG A 33 10.63 -10.70 -13.17
C ARG A 33 10.94 -10.44 -11.71
N ASN A 34 12.15 -10.75 -11.28
CA ASN A 34 12.52 -10.69 -9.87
C ASN A 34 12.56 -9.23 -9.39
N GLU A 35 13.16 -8.35 -10.17
CA GLU A 35 13.26 -6.92 -9.89
C GLU A 35 11.86 -6.29 -9.88
N THR A 36 11.03 -6.59 -10.88
CA THR A 36 9.66 -6.09 -10.97
C THR A 36 8.79 -6.59 -9.81
N PHE A 37 8.91 -7.87 -9.46
CA PHE A 37 8.26 -8.47 -8.29
C PHE A 37 8.64 -7.73 -7.01
N ILE A 38 9.94 -7.54 -6.76
CA ILE A 38 10.43 -6.87 -5.53
C ILE A 38 9.92 -5.43 -5.47
N ILE A 39 9.95 -4.69 -6.57
CA ILE A 39 9.46 -3.30 -6.61
C ILE A 39 7.97 -3.23 -6.28
N LEU A 40 7.14 -4.09 -6.88
CA LEU A 40 5.71 -4.14 -6.61
C LEU A 40 5.41 -4.57 -5.18
N LEU A 41 6.17 -5.55 -4.65
CA LEU A 41 6.07 -5.98 -3.27
C LEU A 41 6.37 -4.83 -2.32
N LEU A 42 7.51 -4.14 -2.48
CA LEU A 42 7.89 -3.01 -1.62
C LEU A 42 6.86 -1.89 -1.67
N ASN A 43 6.39 -1.53 -2.86
CA ASN A 43 5.36 -0.51 -3.03
C ASN A 43 4.05 -0.89 -2.32
N SER A 44 3.65 -2.18 -2.38
CA SER A 44 2.45 -2.65 -1.69
C SER A 44 2.55 -2.48 -0.16
N TRP A 45 3.70 -2.80 0.43
CA TRP A 45 3.96 -2.62 1.85
C TRP A 45 4.06 -1.15 2.24
N GLU A 46 4.76 -0.33 1.44
CA GLU A 46 4.88 1.11 1.68
C GLU A 46 3.51 1.80 1.70
N LEU A 47 2.63 1.47 0.75
CA LEU A 47 1.26 2.00 0.71
C LEU A 47 0.43 1.55 1.91
N LEU A 48 0.60 0.29 2.36
CA LEU A 48 -0.08 -0.21 3.56
C LEU A 48 0.38 0.53 4.81
N PHE A 49 1.70 0.71 4.98
CA PHE A 49 2.26 1.47 6.10
C PHE A 49 1.77 2.92 6.10
N LYS A 50 1.77 3.58 4.93
CA LYS A 50 1.20 4.93 4.79
C LYS A 50 -0.28 4.98 5.19
N ALA A 51 -1.07 3.96 4.82
CA ALA A 51 -2.47 3.87 5.24
C ALA A 51 -2.58 3.74 6.78
N ILE A 52 -1.78 2.89 7.42
CA ILE A 52 -1.78 2.71 8.87
C ILE A 52 -1.36 3.99 9.60
N LEU A 53 -0.30 4.66 9.15
CA LEU A 53 0.16 5.93 9.72
C LEU A 53 -0.93 7.01 9.64
N ARG A 54 -1.65 7.08 8.52
CA ARG A 54 -2.79 8.00 8.34
C ARG A 54 -3.93 7.74 9.32
N LEU A 55 -4.09 6.49 9.75
CA LEU A 55 -5.06 6.12 10.78
C LEU A 55 -4.53 6.54 12.17
N SER A 56 -3.24 6.34 12.43
CA SER A 56 -2.57 6.76 13.68
C SER A 56 -2.59 8.28 13.90
N GLU A 57 -2.35 9.08 12.85
CA GLU A 57 -2.49 10.55 12.89
C GLU A 57 -3.86 10.97 13.43
N LYS A 58 -4.94 10.28 13.04
CA LYS A 58 -6.29 10.56 13.58
C LYS A 58 -6.38 10.28 15.06
N TYR A 59 -5.77 9.21 15.56
CA TYR A 59 -5.81 8.90 16.99
C TYR A 59 -5.08 9.98 17.79
N ILE A 60 -3.88 10.40 17.36
CA ILE A 60 -3.09 11.43 18.06
C ILE A 60 -3.80 12.79 18.09
N THR A 61 -4.41 13.22 16.98
CA THR A 61 -5.19 14.47 16.96
C THR A 61 -6.44 14.38 17.85
N PHE A 62 -7.09 13.21 17.92
CA PHE A 62 -8.28 13.04 18.76
C PHE A 62 -7.95 13.04 20.25
N THR A 63 -6.80 12.49 20.66
CA THR A 63 -6.36 12.46 22.06
C THR A 63 -5.98 13.84 22.60
N HIS A 64 -5.67 14.82 21.74
CA HIS A 64 -5.26 16.17 22.15
C HIS A 64 -6.44 17.15 22.35
N PHE A 65 -7.69 16.68 22.19
CA PHE A 65 -8.92 17.49 22.29
C PHE A 65 -9.92 16.97 23.35
N ILE A 66 -9.46 16.16 24.31
CA ILE A 66 -10.21 15.72 25.49
C ILE A 66 -9.45 16.21 26.72
#